data_AF-A0A7U9RV09-F1
#
_entry.id   AF-A0A7U9RV09-F1
#
_cell.length_a   1.000
_cell.length_b   1.000
_cell.length_c   1.000
_cell.angle_alpha   90.00
_cell.angle_beta   90.00
_cell.angle_gamma   90.00
#
_symmetry.space_group_name_H-M   'P 1'
#
loop_
_entity.id
_entity.type
_entity.pdbx_description
1 polymer ?
#
loop_
_entity_poly.entity_id
_entity_poly.type
_entity_poly.pdbx_seq_one_letter_code
_entity_poly.pdbx_strand_id
1 'polypeptide(L)'
;MQSRDIVNYSADFWKYTEEGYLIFEGNYFSDENFVLTLSDTSEHTMLRVLPLDEKCRELNRKYILPVGYEQNNLFLCNWSTQNLGDLDFYDLFDRFYPIIYNQPVPYAADENLTVTAVYQIPEDIFENVIRRYINVSSEMLRCKTTYISEHTVYQYSPRGFYEAEYPEIAYPEVVSYTENQDGTITLNVNAVNANENTSKEFSHTTIIHPLNQNSFQYISNEIFLSEENYDIWWHSNRLTEEEKEAYEGDKL
;
A
#
# COMPACT_ATOMS: atom_id res chain seq x y z
N MET A 1 24.40 3.16 -26.73
CA MET A 1 25.03 1.97 -26.10
C MET A 1 24.38 1.89 -24.73
N GLN A 2 23.45 0.94 -24.51
CA GLN A 2 22.83 0.77 -23.19
C GLN A 2 23.89 0.16 -22.28
N SER A 3 24.41 0.91 -21.30
CA SER A 3 25.12 0.27 -20.19
C SER A 3 24.09 -0.61 -19.47
N ARG A 4 24.34 -1.92 -19.46
CA ARG A 4 23.75 -2.77 -18.46
C ARG A 4 24.72 -2.70 -17.29
N ASP A 5 24.33 -2.02 -16.23
CA ASP A 5 25.06 -2.10 -14.97
C ASP A 5 24.85 -3.52 -14.44
N ILE A 6 25.87 -4.37 -14.65
CA ILE A 6 25.87 -5.76 -14.23
C ILE A 6 26.78 -5.82 -13.01
N VAL A 7 26.16 -5.99 -11.85
CA VAL A 7 26.85 -6.25 -10.59
C VAL A 7 27.03 -7.76 -10.44
N ASN A 8 28.19 -8.19 -9.92
CA ASN A 8 28.47 -9.59 -9.61
C ASN A 8 28.95 -9.69 -8.17
N TYR A 9 28.33 -10.58 -7.39
CA TYR A 9 28.69 -10.87 -6.02
C TYR A 9 28.60 -12.37 -5.75
N SER A 10 29.31 -12.83 -4.70
CA SER A 10 29.09 -14.18 -4.18
C SER A 10 27.94 -14.13 -3.19
N ALA A 11 27.04 -15.11 -3.24
CA ALA A 11 25.99 -15.21 -2.24
C ALA A 11 26.59 -15.66 -0.90
N ASP A 12 26.52 -14.77 0.10
CA ASP A 12 26.98 -15.02 1.47
C ASP A 12 25.90 -15.75 2.29
N PHE A 13 24.63 -15.57 1.91
CA PHE A 13 23.47 -16.22 2.50
C PHE A 13 22.54 -16.77 1.42
N TRP A 14 21.93 -17.93 1.70
CA TRP A 14 20.79 -18.41 0.94
C TRP A 14 19.86 -19.27 1.79
N LYS A 15 18.56 -19.24 1.49
CA LYS A 15 17.54 -20.01 2.20
C LYS A 15 16.40 -20.38 1.26
N TYR A 16 15.96 -21.64 1.32
CA TYR A 16 14.69 -22.06 0.73
C TYR A 16 13.60 -21.99 1.81
N THR A 17 12.52 -21.24 1.56
CA THR A 17 11.44 -21.01 2.51
C THR A 17 10.29 -22.00 2.35
N GLU A 18 9.46 -22.14 3.38
CA GLU A 18 8.27 -23.01 3.34
C GLU A 18 7.24 -22.52 2.31
N GLU A 19 7.17 -21.21 2.10
CA GLU A 19 6.34 -20.57 1.08
C GLU A 19 6.89 -20.80 -0.35
N GLY A 20 8.09 -21.38 -0.48
CA GLY A 20 8.66 -21.79 -1.76
C GLY A 20 9.49 -20.73 -2.47
N TYR A 21 10.06 -19.80 -1.71
CA TYR A 21 11.05 -18.85 -2.19
C TYR A 21 12.48 -19.38 -1.99
N LEU A 22 13.35 -19.13 -2.97
CA LEU A 22 14.79 -19.14 -2.78
C LEU A 22 15.25 -17.70 -2.56
N ILE A 23 15.74 -17.43 -1.36
CA ILE A 23 16.32 -16.14 -0.96
C ILE A 23 17.82 -16.28 -1.06
N PHE A 24 18.49 -15.26 -1.58
CA PHE A 24 19.94 -15.14 -1.49
C PHE A 24 20.35 -13.68 -1.36
N GLU A 25 21.43 -13.48 -0.62
CA GLU A 25 22.00 -12.18 -0.32
C GLU A 25 23.50 -12.24 -0.52
N GLY A 26 24.10 -11.13 -0.93
CA GLY A 26 25.54 -10.95 -0.84
C GLY A 26 25.93 -9.51 -1.11
N ASN A 27 27.21 -9.24 -0.92
CA ASN A 27 27.73 -7.88 -0.96
C ASN A 27 28.53 -7.63 -2.24
N TYR A 28 28.42 -6.43 -2.77
CA TYR A 28 29.33 -5.94 -3.80
C TYR A 28 29.89 -4.58 -3.42
N PHE A 29 31.09 -4.34 -3.94
CA PHE A 29 31.73 -3.05 -3.80
C PHE A 29 31.31 -2.13 -4.94
N SER A 30 30.86 -0.93 -4.58
CA SER A 30 30.60 0.18 -5.49
C SER A 30 31.31 1.41 -4.95
N ASP A 31 32.22 2.01 -5.73
CA ASP A 31 32.93 3.23 -5.32
C ASP A 31 31.95 4.36 -4.95
N GLU A 32 30.85 4.50 -5.71
CA GLU A 32 29.83 5.52 -5.48
C GLU A 32 29.08 5.28 -4.17
N ASN A 33 28.59 4.06 -3.93
CA ASN A 33 27.87 3.73 -2.70
C ASN A 33 28.80 3.76 -1.49
N PHE A 34 30.03 3.26 -1.62
CA PHE A 34 30.98 3.26 -0.52
C PHE A 34 31.35 4.68 -0.07
N VAL A 35 31.42 5.65 -1.00
CA VAL A 35 31.61 7.07 -0.64
C VAL A 35 30.41 7.63 0.14
N LEU A 36 29.20 7.15 -0.13
CA LEU A 36 27.97 7.62 0.51
C LEU A 36 27.71 6.94 1.86
N THR A 37 27.88 5.63 1.94
CA THR A 37 27.48 4.80 3.09
C THR A 37 28.65 4.33 3.94
N LEU A 38 29.89 4.46 3.44
CA LEU A 38 31.11 3.90 4.04
C LEU A 38 31.03 2.37 4.25
N SER A 39 30.23 1.69 3.43
CA SER A 39 30.03 0.24 3.48
C SER A 39 29.91 -0.36 2.07
N ASP A 40 30.15 -1.66 1.96
CA ASP A 40 29.71 -2.41 0.78
C ASP A 40 28.17 -2.34 0.67
N THR A 41 27.66 -2.56 -0.54
CA THR A 41 26.22 -2.58 -0.80
C THR A 41 25.74 -4.02 -0.73
N SER A 42 24.75 -4.28 0.14
CA SER A 42 24.07 -5.58 0.18
C SER A 42 23.01 -5.65 -0.91
N GLU A 43 22.96 -6.76 -1.62
CA GLU A 43 21.95 -7.07 -2.63
C GLU A 43 21.09 -8.23 -2.13
N HIS A 44 19.80 -7.97 -1.98
CA HIS A 44 18.82 -8.95 -1.56
C HIS A 44 18.02 -9.41 -2.78
N THR A 45 17.93 -10.73 -3.00
CA THR A 45 17.11 -11.27 -4.08
C THR A 45 16.26 -12.43 -3.60
N MET A 46 15.00 -12.41 -4.00
CA MET A 46 14.05 -13.49 -3.76
C MET A 46 13.50 -14.01 -5.09
N LEU A 47 13.61 -15.32 -5.31
CA LEU A 47 13.06 -16.01 -6.47
C LEU A 47 11.99 -17.00 -6.04
N ARG A 48 10.79 -16.89 -6.60
CA ARG A 48 9.73 -17.88 -6.42
C ARG A 48 10.09 -19.16 -7.18
N VAL A 49 10.39 -20.24 -6.46
CA VAL A 49 10.76 -21.54 -7.04
C VAL A 49 9.56 -22.47 -7.11
N LEU A 50 8.77 -22.55 -6.04
CA LEU A 50 7.51 -23.31 -6.05
C LEU A 50 6.42 -22.42 -6.64
N PRO A 51 5.85 -22.73 -7.82
CA PRO A 51 4.82 -21.91 -8.41
C PRO A 51 3.56 -21.90 -7.53
N LEU A 52 2.93 -20.73 -7.43
CA LEU A 52 1.58 -20.61 -6.90
C LEU A 52 0.56 -21.20 -7.86
N ASP A 53 -0.60 -21.53 -7.29
CA ASP A 53 -1.80 -21.80 -8.07
C ASP A 53 -2.09 -20.66 -9.07
N GLU A 54 -2.47 -21.04 -10.29
CA GLU A 54 -2.71 -20.07 -11.36
C GLU A 54 -3.87 -19.13 -11.02
N LYS A 55 -4.90 -19.64 -10.33
CA LYS A 55 -6.04 -18.83 -9.93
C LYS A 55 -5.67 -17.81 -8.86
N CYS A 56 -4.89 -18.21 -7.86
CA CYS A 56 -4.32 -17.27 -6.88
C CYS A 56 -3.57 -16.11 -7.57
N ARG A 57 -2.73 -16.44 -8.56
CA ARG A 57 -1.99 -15.43 -9.34
C ARG A 57 -2.91 -14.48 -10.12
N GLU A 58 -4.01 -14.98 -10.69
CA GLU A 58 -5.01 -14.13 -11.36
C GLU A 58 -5.73 -13.21 -10.37
N LEU A 59 -6.16 -13.76 -9.23
CA LEU A 59 -6.84 -13.01 -8.18
C LEU A 59 -5.93 -11.91 -7.62
N ASN A 60 -4.63 -12.19 -7.43
CA ASN A 60 -3.66 -11.20 -7.00
C ASN A 60 -3.57 -10.01 -7.98
N ARG A 61 -3.40 -10.31 -9.28
CA ARG A 61 -3.35 -9.29 -10.36
C ARG A 61 -4.63 -8.49 -10.46
N LYS A 62 -5.78 -9.11 -10.21
CA LYS A 62 -7.08 -8.46 -10.37
C LYS A 62 -7.46 -7.59 -9.18
N TYR A 63 -7.17 -8.04 -7.96
CA TYR A 63 -7.80 -7.50 -6.77
C TYR A 63 -6.85 -6.92 -5.73
N ILE A 64 -5.58 -7.31 -5.69
CA ILE A 64 -4.67 -6.85 -4.63
C ILE A 64 -3.58 -5.94 -5.21
N LEU A 65 -2.87 -6.41 -6.25
CA LEU A 65 -1.77 -5.66 -6.89
C LEU A 65 -2.13 -4.25 -7.38
N PRO A 66 -3.34 -3.98 -7.92
CA PRO A 66 -3.67 -2.61 -8.37
C PRO A 66 -3.62 -1.56 -7.26
N VAL A 67 -3.94 -1.96 -6.02
CA VAL A 67 -3.87 -1.06 -4.85
C VAL A 67 -2.50 -1.18 -4.19
N GLY A 68 -2.06 -2.41 -3.92
CA GLY A 68 -0.79 -2.68 -3.22
C GLY A 68 -0.77 -2.13 -1.79
N TYR A 69 0.42 -2.03 -1.23
CA TYR A 69 0.63 -1.48 0.13
C TYR A 69 1.17 -0.05 0.15
N GLU A 70 1.57 0.48 -1.00
CA GLU A 70 2.18 1.81 -1.12
C GLU A 70 1.16 2.91 -0.83
N GLN A 71 1.50 3.79 0.11
CA GLN A 71 0.82 5.05 0.45
C GLN A 71 -0.67 4.88 0.76
N ASN A 72 -1.05 3.74 1.31
CA ASN A 72 -2.42 3.47 1.75
C ASN A 72 -2.47 2.34 2.76
N ASN A 73 -3.54 2.28 3.55
CA ASN A 73 -3.69 1.26 4.58
C ASN A 73 -4.81 0.25 4.32
N LEU A 74 -5.30 0.11 3.07
CA LEU A 74 -6.42 -0.79 2.75
C LEU A 74 -6.19 -2.23 3.22
N PHE A 75 -4.95 -2.69 3.11
CA PHE A 75 -4.53 -4.03 3.50
C PHE A 75 -3.64 -4.07 4.74
N LEU A 76 -3.35 -2.89 5.31
CA LEU A 76 -2.44 -2.73 6.45
C LEU A 76 -3.18 -2.55 7.78
N CYS A 77 -4.51 -2.47 7.76
CA CYS A 77 -5.33 -2.37 8.98
C CYS A 77 -6.56 -3.28 8.94
N ASN A 78 -7.16 -3.46 10.13
CA ASN A 78 -8.39 -4.23 10.30
C ASN A 78 -9.60 -3.34 10.03
N TRP A 79 -10.46 -3.76 9.09
CA TRP A 79 -11.69 -3.03 8.80
C TRP A 79 -12.76 -3.92 8.15
N SER A 80 -14.01 -3.48 8.19
CA SER A 80 -15.14 -4.07 7.48
C SER A 80 -16.14 -3.00 7.06
N THR A 81 -17.05 -3.34 6.15
CA THR A 81 -18.17 -2.45 5.78
C THR A 81 -19.04 -1.99 6.97
N GLN A 82 -19.05 -2.73 8.08
CA GLN A 82 -19.75 -2.33 9.31
C GLN A 82 -18.88 -1.47 10.24
N ASN A 83 -17.56 -1.67 10.21
CA ASN A 83 -16.60 -0.91 10.99
C ASN A 83 -15.38 -0.57 10.14
N LEU A 84 -15.31 0.68 9.68
CA LEU A 84 -14.25 1.16 8.79
C LEU A 84 -12.86 1.21 9.44
N GLY A 85 -12.76 0.92 10.74
CA GLY A 85 -11.49 0.88 11.46
C GLY A 85 -10.72 2.19 11.29
N ASP A 86 -9.44 2.05 10.95
CA ASP A 86 -8.50 3.15 10.76
C ASP A 86 -8.26 3.46 9.27
N LEU A 87 -9.15 3.02 8.37
CA LEU A 87 -9.01 3.30 6.94
C LEU A 87 -8.88 4.80 6.68
N ASP A 88 -7.83 5.16 5.94
CA ASP A 88 -7.63 6.52 5.46
C ASP A 88 -8.28 6.69 4.08
N PHE A 89 -9.42 7.40 4.04
CA PHE A 89 -10.15 7.60 2.80
C PHE A 89 -9.45 8.53 1.81
N TYR A 90 -8.50 9.35 2.25
CA TYR A 90 -7.75 10.21 1.34
C TYR A 90 -6.65 9.41 0.62
N ASP A 91 -5.99 8.49 1.31
CA ASP A 91 -5.10 7.51 0.67
C ASP A 91 -5.85 6.62 -0.32
N LEU A 92 -7.02 6.12 0.07
CA LEU A 92 -7.84 5.32 -0.83
C LEU A 92 -8.30 6.12 -2.05
N PHE A 93 -8.61 7.41 -1.88
CA PHE A 93 -8.90 8.29 -3.00
C PHE A 93 -7.71 8.38 -3.95
N ASP A 94 -6.50 8.58 -3.41
CA ASP A 94 -5.27 8.69 -4.18
C ASP A 94 -4.93 7.40 -4.94
N ARG A 95 -5.23 6.24 -4.37
CA ARG A 95 -5.03 4.93 -5.02
C ARG A 95 -6.13 4.61 -6.04
N PHE A 96 -7.40 4.89 -5.74
CA PHE A 96 -8.51 4.51 -6.62
C PHE A 96 -8.70 5.47 -7.80
N TYR A 97 -8.40 6.77 -7.63
CA TYR A 97 -8.62 7.77 -8.68
C TYR A 97 -7.89 7.41 -9.99
N PRO A 98 -6.58 7.05 -9.99
CA PRO A 98 -5.89 6.66 -11.21
C PRO A 98 -6.39 5.36 -11.81
N ILE A 99 -6.89 4.42 -11.00
CA ILE A 99 -7.47 3.17 -11.48
C ILE A 99 -8.78 3.43 -12.24
N ILE A 100 -9.60 4.38 -11.76
CA ILE A 100 -10.91 4.70 -12.35
C ILE A 100 -10.77 5.57 -13.60
N TYR A 101 -9.96 6.63 -13.52
CA TYR A 101 -9.88 7.65 -14.56
C TYR A 101 -8.69 7.47 -15.51
N ASN A 102 -7.77 6.56 -15.20
CA ASN A 102 -6.53 6.36 -15.96
C ASN A 102 -5.72 7.67 -16.10
N GLN A 103 -5.72 8.46 -15.03
CA GLN A 103 -5.08 9.77 -14.91
C GLN A 103 -4.57 9.96 -13.47
N PRO A 104 -3.44 10.67 -13.26
CA PRO A 104 -3.00 10.99 -11.91
C PRO A 104 -4.03 11.88 -11.20
N VAL A 105 -4.00 11.86 -9.87
CA VAL A 105 -4.79 12.77 -9.04
C VAL A 105 -4.41 14.22 -9.39
N PRO A 106 -5.37 15.13 -9.66
CA PRO A 106 -5.08 16.49 -10.11
C PRO A 106 -4.64 17.45 -8.98
N TYR A 107 -4.50 16.95 -7.75
CA TYR A 107 -4.18 17.72 -6.55
C TYR A 107 -2.75 17.39 -6.11
N ALA A 108 -1.80 18.25 -6.43
CA ALA A 108 -0.39 18.04 -6.12
C ALA A 108 0.02 18.78 -4.84
N ALA A 109 1.06 18.27 -4.17
CA ALA A 109 1.71 19.00 -3.08
C ALA A 109 2.25 20.35 -3.58
N ASP A 110 2.36 21.31 -2.66
CA ASP A 110 2.94 22.62 -2.98
C ASP A 110 4.42 22.44 -3.38
N GLU A 111 4.92 23.29 -4.29
CA GLU A 111 6.34 23.31 -4.64
C GLU A 111 7.20 23.65 -3.41
N ASN A 112 6.65 24.44 -2.48
CA ASN A 112 7.25 24.68 -1.19
C ASN A 112 6.90 23.54 -0.22
N LEU A 113 7.88 22.65 0.00
CA LEU A 113 7.79 21.51 0.92
C LEU A 113 7.48 21.88 2.39
N THR A 114 7.49 23.17 2.72
CA THR A 114 7.12 23.67 4.06
C THR A 114 5.66 24.07 4.20
N VAL A 115 4.86 24.00 3.14
CA VAL A 115 3.46 24.42 3.12
C VAL A 115 2.57 23.23 2.78
N THR A 116 1.58 22.97 3.63
CA THR A 116 0.54 21.99 3.31
C THR A 116 -0.44 22.57 2.29
N ALA A 117 -0.47 22.00 1.08
CA ALA A 117 -1.48 22.36 0.10
C ALA A 117 -2.86 21.84 0.53
N VAL A 118 -3.87 22.70 0.51
CA VAL A 118 -5.26 22.34 0.87
C VAL A 118 -6.17 22.60 -0.33
N TYR A 119 -6.93 21.56 -0.70
CA TYR A 119 -7.88 21.55 -1.79
C TYR A 119 -9.28 21.21 -1.28
N GLN A 120 -10.28 21.44 -2.13
CA GLN A 120 -11.67 21.06 -1.90
C GLN A 120 -12.12 20.14 -3.03
N ILE A 121 -12.39 18.89 -2.70
CA ILE A 121 -12.88 17.89 -3.66
C ILE A 121 -14.40 17.88 -3.63
N PRO A 122 -15.09 18.08 -4.77
CA PRO A 122 -16.53 17.92 -4.86
C PRO A 122 -17.00 16.56 -4.30
N GLU A 123 -18.10 16.57 -3.54
CA GLU A 123 -18.59 15.36 -2.89
C GLU A 123 -18.90 14.22 -3.87
N ASP A 124 -19.43 14.56 -5.05
CA ASP A 124 -19.78 13.60 -6.09
C ASP A 124 -18.54 12.92 -6.68
N ILE A 125 -17.41 13.63 -6.78
CA ILE A 125 -16.14 13.07 -7.21
C ILE A 125 -15.57 12.17 -6.13
N PHE A 126 -15.43 12.68 -4.91
CA PHE A 126 -14.80 11.95 -3.80
C PHE A 126 -15.58 10.67 -3.46
N GLU A 127 -16.89 10.80 -3.22
CA GLU A 127 -17.73 9.66 -2.82
C GLU A 127 -17.82 8.62 -3.95
N ASN A 128 -17.88 9.03 -5.22
CA ASN A 128 -17.94 8.08 -6.35
C ASN A 128 -16.66 7.25 -6.45
N VAL A 129 -15.49 7.88 -6.29
CA VAL A 129 -14.19 7.18 -6.30
C VAL A 129 -14.14 6.13 -5.20
N ILE A 130 -14.48 6.50 -3.96
CA ILE A 130 -14.44 5.55 -2.83
C ILE A 130 -15.50 4.45 -2.98
N ARG A 131 -16.75 4.83 -3.32
CA ARG A 131 -17.87 3.88 -3.40
C ARG A 131 -17.74 2.86 -4.53
N ARG A 132 -16.91 3.17 -5.53
CA ARG A 132 -16.60 2.23 -6.60
C ARG A 132 -16.05 0.92 -6.05
N TYR A 133 -15.26 0.99 -4.98
CA TYR A 133 -14.55 -0.16 -4.40
C TYR A 133 -14.94 -0.48 -2.97
N ILE A 134 -15.56 0.44 -2.22
CA ILE A 134 -15.96 0.20 -0.83
C ILE A 134 -17.45 0.53 -0.67
N ASN A 135 -18.25 -0.41 -0.17
CA ASN A 135 -19.65 -0.15 0.11
C ASN A 135 -19.81 0.67 1.40
N VAL A 136 -19.78 1.99 1.29
CA VAL A 136 -19.83 2.93 2.41
C VAL A 136 -20.85 4.06 2.18
N SER A 137 -21.56 4.45 3.24
CA SER A 137 -22.56 5.52 3.20
C SER A 137 -21.91 6.91 3.24
N SER A 138 -22.64 7.93 2.79
CA SER A 138 -22.13 9.32 2.74
C SER A 138 -21.91 9.81 4.16
N GLU A 139 -22.82 9.45 5.06
CA GLU A 139 -22.75 9.77 6.48
C GLU A 139 -21.48 9.20 7.11
N MET A 140 -21.14 7.94 6.82
CA MET A 140 -19.92 7.34 7.32
C MET A 140 -18.66 8.03 6.77
N LEU A 141 -18.62 8.34 5.47
CA LEU A 141 -17.51 9.08 4.88
C LEU A 141 -17.35 10.47 5.52
N ARG A 142 -18.44 11.23 5.63
CA ARG A 142 -18.44 12.57 6.23
C ARG A 142 -18.04 12.55 7.71
N CYS A 143 -18.34 11.48 8.44
CA CYS A 143 -17.91 11.32 9.84
C CYS A 143 -16.41 10.96 9.97
N LYS A 144 -15.82 10.32 8.97
CA LYS A 144 -14.43 9.86 8.97
C LYS A 144 -13.46 10.83 8.26
N THR A 145 -13.97 11.90 7.69
CA THR A 145 -13.21 12.86 6.87
C THR A 145 -13.64 14.30 7.19
N THR A 146 -12.92 15.28 6.66
CA THR A 146 -13.21 16.70 6.87
C THR A 146 -14.19 17.20 5.80
N TYR A 147 -15.48 17.05 6.05
CA TYR A 147 -16.55 17.48 5.13
C TYR A 147 -17.06 18.90 5.40
N ILE A 148 -17.08 19.76 4.37
CA ILE A 148 -17.55 21.15 4.44
C ILE A 148 -18.93 21.24 3.78
N SER A 149 -19.97 21.14 4.60
CA SER A 149 -21.37 21.08 4.13
C SER A 149 -21.84 22.32 3.36
N GLU A 150 -21.29 23.50 3.66
CA GLU A 150 -21.65 24.78 3.03
C GLU A 150 -21.29 24.82 1.54
N HIS A 151 -20.24 24.09 1.16
CA HIS A 151 -19.72 24.05 -0.20
C HIS A 151 -19.92 22.68 -0.86
N THR A 152 -20.47 21.69 -0.13
CA THR A 152 -20.64 20.30 -0.59
C THR A 152 -19.33 19.68 -1.09
N VAL A 153 -18.27 19.82 -0.29
CA VAL A 153 -16.90 19.37 -0.62
C VAL A 153 -16.25 18.67 0.57
N TYR A 154 -15.26 17.84 0.27
CA TYR A 154 -14.29 17.31 1.24
C TYR A 154 -13.02 18.15 1.18
N GLN A 155 -12.55 18.63 2.32
CA GLN A 155 -11.21 19.19 2.42
C GLN A 155 -10.20 18.07 2.21
N TYR A 156 -9.19 18.31 1.38
CA TYR A 156 -8.17 17.34 1.00
C TYR A 156 -6.79 18.00 1.04
N SER A 157 -5.79 17.24 1.46
CA SER A 157 -4.39 17.63 1.35
C SER A 157 -3.61 16.42 0.81
N PRO A 158 -2.79 16.57 -0.23
CA PRO A 158 -1.93 15.49 -0.71
C PRO A 158 -0.85 15.18 0.35
N ARG A 159 -0.29 13.97 0.31
CA ARG A 159 0.84 13.59 1.17
C ARG A 159 2.02 14.54 0.94
N GLY A 160 2.61 15.02 2.03
CA GLY A 160 3.77 15.90 2.06
C GLY A 160 5.08 15.16 2.28
N PHE A 161 6.16 15.93 2.46
CA PHE A 161 7.52 15.39 2.62
C PHE A 161 7.67 14.46 3.84
N TYR A 162 6.98 14.75 4.94
CA TYR A 162 7.06 13.96 6.19
C TYR A 162 6.18 12.70 6.17
N GLU A 163 5.39 12.49 5.12
CA GLU A 163 4.52 11.32 4.89
C GLU A 163 5.05 10.45 3.74
N ALA A 164 6.34 10.63 3.41
CA ALA A 164 7.03 9.83 2.41
C ALA A 164 7.30 8.42 2.96
N GLU A 165 7.13 7.43 2.09
CA GLU A 165 7.43 6.03 2.40
C GLU A 165 8.75 5.59 1.77
N TYR A 166 9.33 4.53 2.30
CA TYR A 166 10.49 3.91 1.70
C TYR A 166 10.09 3.23 0.38
N PRO A 167 10.93 3.27 -0.67
CA PRO A 167 10.63 2.59 -1.94
C PRO A 167 10.70 1.05 -1.81
N GLU A 168 11.37 0.58 -0.76
CA GLU A 168 11.74 -0.80 -0.50
C GLU A 168 10.68 -1.53 0.35
N ILE A 169 9.46 -1.61 -0.18
CA ILE A 169 8.31 -2.19 0.53
C ILE A 169 8.08 -3.67 0.21
N ALA A 170 7.31 -4.33 1.08
CA ALA A 170 6.76 -5.65 0.80
C ALA A 170 5.81 -5.62 -0.42
N TYR A 171 5.69 -6.73 -1.13
CA TYR A 171 4.69 -6.91 -2.18
C TYR A 171 3.67 -8.00 -1.83
N PRO A 172 2.40 -7.84 -2.22
CA PRO A 172 1.35 -8.79 -1.90
C PRO A 172 1.37 -10.02 -2.82
N GLU A 173 1.12 -11.18 -2.22
CA GLU A 173 0.97 -12.44 -2.91
C GLU A 173 -0.23 -13.22 -2.38
N VAL A 174 -1.29 -13.39 -3.19
CA VAL A 174 -2.39 -14.30 -2.84
C VAL A 174 -1.86 -15.73 -2.84
N VAL A 175 -1.92 -16.39 -1.68
CA VAL A 175 -1.43 -17.77 -1.49
C VAL A 175 -2.54 -18.80 -1.50
N SER A 176 -3.76 -18.41 -1.15
CA SER A 176 -4.95 -19.26 -1.24
C SER A 176 -6.22 -18.42 -1.32
N TYR A 177 -7.32 -19.04 -1.74
CA TYR A 177 -8.62 -18.40 -1.81
C TYR A 177 -9.76 -19.37 -1.51
N THR A 178 -10.91 -18.81 -1.14
CA THR A 178 -12.18 -19.53 -0.98
C THR A 178 -13.28 -18.76 -1.70
N GLU A 179 -14.03 -19.44 -2.56
CA GLU A 179 -15.28 -18.92 -3.12
C GLU A 179 -16.43 -19.27 -2.17
N ASN A 180 -17.09 -18.25 -1.62
CA ASN A 180 -18.13 -18.41 -0.63
C ASN A 180 -19.51 -18.61 -1.29
N GLN A 181 -20.44 -19.23 -0.57
CA GLN A 181 -21.80 -19.50 -1.07
C GLN A 181 -22.62 -18.23 -1.36
N ASP A 182 -22.27 -17.11 -0.72
CA ASP A 182 -22.89 -15.80 -0.93
C ASP A 182 -22.32 -15.04 -2.15
N GLY A 183 -21.40 -15.67 -2.89
CA GLY A 183 -20.75 -15.09 -4.07
C GLY A 183 -19.55 -14.20 -3.76
N THR A 184 -19.17 -14.02 -2.50
CA THR A 184 -17.91 -13.35 -2.14
C THR A 184 -16.71 -14.29 -2.33
N ILE A 185 -15.52 -13.69 -2.41
CA ILE A 185 -14.24 -14.41 -2.47
C ILE A 185 -13.40 -13.96 -1.28
N THR A 186 -12.93 -14.92 -0.49
CA THR A 186 -11.95 -14.69 0.57
C THR A 186 -10.56 -14.97 0.00
N LEU A 187 -9.65 -13.99 0.10
CA LEU A 187 -8.26 -14.12 -0.30
C LEU A 187 -7.36 -14.13 0.92
N ASN A 188 -6.45 -15.10 1.00
CA ASN A 188 -5.35 -15.09 1.96
C ASN A 188 -4.08 -14.61 1.24
N VAL A 189 -3.48 -13.55 1.76
CA VAL A 189 -2.37 -12.84 1.12
C VAL A 189 -1.17 -12.82 2.05
N ASN A 190 0.01 -13.16 1.53
CA ASN A 190 1.28 -12.94 2.22
C ASN A 190 1.93 -11.65 1.70
N ALA A 191 2.47 -10.86 2.61
CA ALA A 191 3.38 -9.77 2.29
C ALA A 191 4.81 -10.32 2.21
N VAL A 192 5.39 -10.31 1.01
CA VAL A 192 6.74 -10.81 0.75
C VAL A 192 7.69 -9.62 0.69
N ASN A 193 8.76 -9.63 1.47
CA ASN A 193 9.73 -8.55 1.51
C ASN A 193 11.14 -9.08 1.27
N ALA A 194 11.67 -8.71 0.10
CA ALA A 194 12.99 -9.13 -0.34
C ALA A 194 14.10 -8.53 0.51
N ASN A 195 13.98 -7.26 0.89
CA ASN A 195 15.00 -6.53 1.63
C ASN A 195 15.17 -7.10 3.04
N GLU A 196 14.06 -7.54 3.65
CA GLU A 196 14.06 -8.19 4.97
C GLU A 196 14.29 -9.71 4.88
N ASN A 197 14.62 -10.26 3.70
CA ASN A 197 14.80 -11.69 3.46
C ASN A 197 13.62 -12.54 3.99
N THR A 198 12.38 -12.03 3.88
CA THR A 198 11.19 -12.68 4.44
C THR A 198 10.15 -13.01 3.36
N SER A 199 9.80 -14.29 3.26
CA SER A 199 8.72 -14.79 2.40
C SER A 199 7.32 -14.55 2.96
N LYS A 200 7.23 -14.08 4.20
CA LYS A 200 5.97 -13.71 4.86
C LYS A 200 6.28 -12.77 6.03
N GLU A 201 6.43 -11.48 5.75
CA GLU A 201 6.59 -10.42 6.76
C GLU A 201 5.36 -10.38 7.67
N PHE A 202 4.19 -10.29 7.02
CA PHE A 202 2.88 -10.47 7.61
C PHE A 202 1.96 -11.15 6.60
N SER A 203 0.72 -11.42 7.03
CA SER A 203 -0.34 -11.90 6.14
C SER A 203 -1.63 -11.16 6.42
N HIS A 204 -2.54 -11.14 5.46
CA HIS A 204 -3.87 -10.60 5.67
C HIS A 204 -4.92 -11.41 4.91
N THR A 205 -6.16 -11.33 5.42
CA THR A 205 -7.33 -11.93 4.79
C THR A 205 -8.24 -10.81 4.29
N THR A 206 -8.50 -10.80 2.99
CA THR A 206 -9.36 -9.80 2.36
C THR A 206 -10.59 -10.47 1.76
N ILE A 207 -11.78 -9.96 2.09
CA ILE A 207 -13.04 -10.42 1.49
C ILE A 207 -13.47 -9.45 0.40
N ILE A 208 -13.81 -10.00 -0.75
CA ILE A 208 -14.20 -9.24 -1.94
C ILE A 208 -15.57 -9.71 -2.41
N HIS A 209 -16.40 -8.77 -2.85
CA HIS A 209 -17.65 -9.04 -3.54
C HIS A 209 -17.52 -8.69 -5.03
N PRO A 210 -17.38 -9.69 -5.92
CA PRO A 210 -17.45 -9.48 -7.35
C PRO A 210 -18.87 -9.04 -7.76
N LEU A 211 -18.98 -7.93 -8.48
CA LEU A 211 -20.27 -7.40 -8.95
C LEU A 211 -20.56 -7.81 -10.40
N ASN A 212 -19.57 -7.67 -11.27
CA ASN A 212 -19.60 -8.09 -12.66
C ASN A 212 -18.16 -8.30 -13.16
N GLN A 213 -17.96 -8.66 -14.45
CA GLN A 213 -16.63 -9.02 -14.96
C GLN A 213 -15.55 -7.98 -14.66
N ASN A 214 -15.90 -6.69 -14.65
CA ASN A 214 -14.97 -5.57 -14.52
C ASN A 214 -15.19 -4.74 -13.23
N SER A 215 -15.99 -5.22 -12.28
CA SER A 215 -16.32 -4.47 -11.07
C SER A 215 -16.39 -5.37 -9.86
N PHE A 216 -15.89 -4.88 -8.74
CA PHE A 216 -15.90 -5.57 -7.46
C PHE A 216 -15.85 -4.54 -6.34
N GLN A 217 -16.12 -4.97 -5.11
CA GLN A 217 -15.94 -4.17 -3.91
C GLN A 217 -15.20 -4.96 -2.84
N TYR A 218 -14.34 -4.30 -2.08
CA TYR A 218 -13.76 -4.82 -0.85
C TYR A 218 -14.81 -4.75 0.27
N ILE A 219 -14.91 -5.82 1.05
CA ILE A 219 -15.87 -5.97 2.14
C ILE A 219 -15.18 -5.85 3.50
N SER A 220 -13.99 -6.41 3.62
CA SER A 220 -13.18 -6.36 4.84
C SER A 220 -11.73 -6.71 4.57
N ASN A 221 -10.87 -6.31 5.50
CA ASN A 221 -9.51 -6.79 5.63
C ASN A 221 -9.21 -7.12 7.09
N GLU A 222 -8.47 -8.19 7.32
CA GLU A 222 -7.94 -8.56 8.63
C GLU A 222 -6.44 -8.86 8.48
N ILE A 223 -5.60 -8.13 9.20
CA ILE A 223 -4.15 -8.29 9.19
C ILE A 223 -3.70 -9.20 10.34
N PHE A 224 -2.74 -10.08 10.03
CA PHE A 224 -2.10 -11.00 10.95
C PHE A 224 -0.59 -10.73 10.94
N LEU A 225 -0.14 -10.08 12.01
CA LEU A 225 1.27 -9.80 12.24
C LEU A 225 1.95 -11.03 12.87
N SER A 226 3.23 -11.21 12.57
CA SER A 226 4.05 -12.28 13.14
C SER A 226 4.37 -12.04 14.63
N GLU A 227 4.37 -10.78 15.06
CA GLU A 227 4.55 -10.34 16.44
C GLU A 227 3.45 -9.34 16.81
N GLU A 228 2.99 -9.35 18.08
CA GLU A 228 1.88 -8.51 18.55
C GLU A 228 2.13 -6.99 18.41
N ASN A 229 3.39 -6.57 18.18
CA ASN A 229 3.77 -5.18 17.95
C ASN A 229 4.73 -5.05 16.75
N TYR A 230 4.57 -5.88 15.71
CA TYR A 230 5.38 -5.75 14.51
C TYR A 230 5.10 -4.38 13.87
N ASP A 231 6.15 -3.57 13.72
CA ASP A 231 6.08 -2.26 13.10
C ASP A 231 6.30 -2.39 11.59
N ILE A 232 5.32 -1.95 10.79
CA ILE A 232 5.43 -1.87 9.34
C ILE A 232 6.19 -0.59 9.01
N TRP A 233 7.49 -0.60 9.32
CA TRP A 233 8.37 0.58 9.36
C TRP A 233 8.45 1.35 8.03
N TRP A 234 8.14 0.71 6.91
CA TRP A 234 8.17 1.31 5.59
C TRP A 234 6.88 2.08 5.24
N HIS A 235 5.80 1.90 6.00
CA HIS A 235 4.53 2.61 5.83
C HIS A 235 4.46 3.83 6.75
N SER A 236 3.86 4.91 6.28
CA SER A 236 3.54 6.08 7.11
C SER A 236 2.05 6.42 7.00
N ASN A 237 1.41 6.67 8.14
CA ASN A 237 0.05 7.22 8.16
C ASN A 237 0.08 8.68 7.70
N ARG A 238 -1.07 9.17 7.23
CA ARG A 238 -1.23 10.61 7.03
C ARG A 238 -1.13 11.36 8.36
N LEU A 239 -0.50 12.52 8.30
CA LEU A 239 -0.39 13.41 9.45
C LEU A 239 -1.77 13.96 9.83
N THR A 240 -2.03 14.01 11.13
CA THR A 240 -3.16 14.79 11.65
C THR A 240 -2.93 16.28 11.43
N GLU A 241 -3.99 17.07 11.52
CA GLU A 241 -3.85 18.54 11.43
C GLU A 241 -2.93 19.09 12.53
N GLU A 242 -2.95 18.51 13.73
CA GLU A 242 -2.06 18.92 14.83
C GLU A 242 -0.59 18.62 14.54
N GLU A 243 -0.31 17.47 13.91
CA GLU A 243 1.06 17.11 13.51
C GLU A 243 1.56 18.00 12.38
N LYS A 244 0.71 18.32 11.39
CA LYS A 244 1.04 19.28 10.34
C LYS A 244 1.38 20.65 10.93
N GLU A 245 0.54 21.15 11.85
CA GLU A 245 0.79 22.42 12.54
C GLU A 245 2.11 22.39 13.34
N ALA A 246 2.46 21.27 13.97
CA ALA A 246 3.73 21.13 14.68
C ALA A 246 4.94 21.23 13.74
N TYR A 247 4.92 20.55 12.59
CA TYR A 247 6.00 20.62 11.59
C TYR A 247 6.10 21.97 10.87
N GLU A 248 4.98 22.69 10.74
CA GLU A 248 4.95 24.06 10.25
C GLU A 248 5.42 25.07 11.33
N GLY A 249 5.10 24.80 12.61
CA GLY A 249 5.38 25.65 13.77
C GLY A 249 6.78 25.53 14.37
N ASP A 250 7.49 24.41 14.18
CA ASP A 250 8.90 24.21 14.57
C ASP A 250 9.90 25.04 13.72
N LYS A 251 9.38 26.01 12.95
CA LYS A 251 10.13 26.93 12.09
C LYS A 251 10.12 28.38 12.60
N LEU A 252 10.30 28.59 13.91
CA LEU A 252 10.64 29.89 14.52
C LEU A 252 12.11 29.98 14.92
#